data_AF-A0AA35XVX4-F1
#
_entry.id   AF-A0AA35XVX4-F1
#
_cell.length_a   1.000
_cell.length_b   1.000
_cell.length_c   1.000
_cell.angle_alpha   90.00
_cell.angle_beta   90.00
_cell.angle_gamma   90.00
#
_symmetry.space_group_name_H-M   'P 1'
#
loop_
_entity.id
_entity.type
_entity.pdbx_description
1 polymer ?
#
loop_
_entity_poly.entity_id
_entity_poly.type
_entity_poly.pdbx_seq_one_letter_code
_entity_poly.pdbx_strand_id
1 'polypeptide(L)' 'MDVPNLAEHEVSEIIQMALCDHTSFAQIKMQYGLSDKQVKQVMRENLKPSSYRTWRTRVRKFSDRRESYK' A
#
# COMPACT_ATOMS: atom_id res chain seq x y z
N MET A 1 5.47 13.53 9.26
CA MET A 1 6.09 12.77 8.15
C MET A 1 5.39 13.21 6.90
N ASP A 2 6.15 13.77 5.98
CA ASP A 2 5.70 14.39 4.73
C ASP A 2 5.14 13.31 3.80
N VAL A 3 3.82 13.28 3.62
CA VAL A 3 3.24 12.58 2.48
C VAL A 3 3.56 13.44 1.27
N PRO A 4 4.29 12.94 0.26
CA PRO A 4 4.60 13.73 -0.92
C PRO A 4 3.30 14.26 -1.51
N ASN A 5 3.35 15.46 -2.11
CA ASN A 5 2.21 16.07 -2.79
C ASN A 5 1.87 15.24 -4.04
N LEU A 6 1.11 14.15 -3.83
CA LEU A 6 0.64 13.24 -4.87
C LEU A 6 -0.57 13.88 -5.56
N ALA A 7 -0.59 13.82 -6.88
CA ALA A 7 -1.78 14.17 -7.63
C ALA A 7 -2.92 13.16 -7.34
N GLU A 8 -4.18 13.60 -7.46
CA GLU A 8 -5.35 12.74 -7.20
C GLU A 8 -5.36 11.45 -8.05
N HIS A 9 -4.81 11.51 -9.26
CA HIS A 9 -4.68 10.35 -10.13
C HIS A 9 -3.66 9.35 -9.58
N GLU A 10 -2.51 9.81 -9.09
CA GLU A 10 -1.47 8.95 -8.50
C GLU A 10 -2.01 8.25 -7.26
N VAL A 11 -2.76 8.96 -6.41
CA VAL A 11 -3.42 8.36 -5.25
C VAL A 11 -4.34 7.21 -5.67
N SER A 12 -5.13 7.42 -6.72
CA SER A 12 -6.04 6.40 -7.25
C SER A 12 -5.29 5.18 -7.79
N GLU A 13 -4.18 5.39 -8.52
CA GLU A 13 -3.31 4.33 -9.02
C GLU A 13 -2.64 3.55 -7.88
N ILE A 14 -2.11 4.26 -6.87
CA ILE A 14 -1.50 3.64 -5.69
C ILE A 14 -2.52 2.77 -4.95
N ILE A 15 -3.78 3.22 -4.83
CA ILE A 15 -4.85 2.44 -4.22
C ILE A 15 -5.15 1.20 -5.05
N GLN A 16 -5.26 1.32 -6.38
CA GLN A 16 -5.48 0.17 -7.27
C GLN A 16 -4.34 -0.85 -7.18
N MET A 17 -3.10 -0.37 -7.21
CA MET A 17 -1.91 -1.19 -7.04
C MET A 17 -1.89 -1.87 -5.67
N ALA A 18 -2.13 -1.14 -4.59
CA ALA A 18 -2.12 -1.70 -3.24
C ALA A 18 -3.24 -2.71 -2.99
N LEU A 19 -4.38 -2.60 -3.69
CA LEU A 19 -5.47 -3.57 -3.65
C LEU A 19 -5.21 -4.81 -4.52
N CYS A 20 -4.30 -4.71 -5.50
CA CYS A 20 -3.93 -5.81 -6.38
C CYS A 20 -2.95 -6.74 -5.68
N ASP A 21 -3.37 -7.99 -5.42
CA ASP A 21 -2.55 -8.98 -4.71
C ASP A 21 -1.24 -9.34 -5.43
N HIS A 22 -1.10 -9.00 -6.72
CA HIS A 22 0.13 -9.19 -7.50
C HIS A 22 1.12 -8.03 -7.40
N THR A 23 0.74 -6.92 -6.77
CA THR A 23 1.63 -5.75 -6.65
C THR A 23 2.28 -5.70 -5.28
N SER A 24 3.60 -5.67 -5.27
CA SER A 24 4.38 -5.53 -4.05
C SER A 24 4.55 -4.06 -3.64
N PHE A 25 4.69 -3.80 -2.33
CA PHE A 25 5.14 -2.49 -1.85
C PHE A 25 6.50 -2.06 -2.46
N ALA A 26 7.35 -3.02 -2.84
CA ALA A 26 8.60 -2.72 -3.53
C ALA A 26 8.36 -2.11 -4.92
N GLN A 27 7.41 -2.64 -5.70
CA GLN A 27 7.02 -2.04 -6.98
C GLN A 27 6.45 -0.64 -6.80
N ILE A 28 5.54 -0.45 -5.82
CA ILE A 28 4.98 0.88 -5.53
C ILE A 28 6.09 1.86 -5.11
N LYS A 29 7.08 1.39 -4.33
CA LYS A 29 8.25 2.20 -3.97
C LYS A 29 9.12 2.54 -5.18
N MET A 30 9.33 1.60 -6.11
CA MET A 30 10.11 1.87 -7.32
C MET A 30 9.43 2.88 -8.25
N GLN A 31 8.11 2.84 -8.34
CA GLN A 31 7.36 3.69 -9.27
C GLN A 31 7.01 5.07 -8.68
N TYR A 32 6.63 5.14 -7.40
CA TYR A 32 6.15 6.37 -6.75
C TYR A 32 7.06 6.84 -5.60
N GLY A 33 8.16 6.15 -5.32
CA GLY A 33 9.05 6.49 -4.20
C GLY A 33 8.47 6.21 -2.81
N LEU A 34 7.27 5.64 -2.71
CA LEU A 34 6.56 5.47 -1.45
C LEU A 34 7.04 4.25 -0.66
N SER A 35 7.37 4.47 0.62
CA SER A 35 7.59 3.40 1.58
C SER A 35 6.30 2.64 1.92
N ASP A 36 6.41 1.43 2.46
CA ASP A 36 5.25 0.66 2.91
C ASP A 36 4.38 1.43 3.91
N LYS A 37 5.02 2.25 4.76
CA LYS A 37 4.35 3.09 5.76
C LYS A 37 3.52 4.18 5.09
N GLN A 38 4.07 4.85 4.08
CA GLN A 38 3.35 5.87 3.32
C GLN A 38 2.18 5.25 2.53
N VAL A 39 2.37 4.09 1.90
CA VAL A 39 1.26 3.40 1.21
C VAL A 39 0.15 3.02 2.19
N LYS A 40 0.49 2.50 3.38
CA LYS A 40 -0.50 2.22 4.43
C LYS A 40 -1.25 3.48 4.89
N GLN A 41 -0.57 4.62 4.93
CA GLN A 41 -1.19 5.90 5.26
C GLN A 41 -2.18 6.33 4.16
N VAL A 42 -1.76 6.33 2.89
CA VAL A 42 -2.64 6.62 1.74
C VAL A 42 -3.87 5.72 1.77
N MET A 43 -3.69 4.41 1.99
CA MET A 43 -4.79 3.45 2.08
C MET A 43 -5.72 3.72 3.26
N ARG A 44 -5.19 4.19 4.40
CA ARG A 44 -5.99 4.53 5.59
C ARG A 44 -6.82 5.79 5.39
N GLU A 45 -6.28 6.77 4.68
CA GLU A 45 -6.94 8.06 4.43
C GLU A 45 -8.02 7.94 3.35
N ASN A 46 -7.85 7.04 2.38
CA ASN A 46 -8.75 6.93 1.23
C ASN A 46 -9.78 5.79 1.32
N LEU A 47 -9.55 4.75 2.14
CA LEU A 47 -10.50 3.64 2.29
C LEU A 47 -11.41 3.82 3.51
N LYS A 48 -12.63 3.30 3.39
CA LYS A 48 -13.51 3.10 4.54
C LYS A 48 -12.83 2.21 5.59
N PRO A 49 -13.06 2.44 6.89
CA PRO A 49 -12.40 1.68 7.97
C PRO A 49 -12.54 0.16 7.84
N SER A 50 -13.70 -0.33 7.41
CA SER A 50 -13.96 -1.75 7.21
C SER A 50 -13.12 -2.33 6.05
N SER A 51 -13.07 -1.63 4.91
CA SER A 51 -12.25 -2.02 3.76
C SER A 51 -10.75 -2.01 4.08
N TYR A 52 -10.29 -1.00 4.82
CA TYR A 52 -8.90 -0.92 5.28
C TYR A 52 -8.52 -2.09 6.20
N ARG A 53 -9.41 -2.50 7.12
CA ARG A 53 -9.19 -3.69 7.96
C ARG A 53 -9.05 -4.97 7.13
N THR A 54 -9.95 -5.19 6.17
CA THR A 54 -9.88 -6.36 5.28
C THR A 54 -8.61 -6.36 4.42
N TRP A 55 -8.22 -5.21 3.88
CA TRP A 55 -6.95 -5.07 3.17
C TRP A 55 -5.74 -5.37 4.06
N ARG A 56 -5.70 -4.84 5.29
CA ARG A 56 -4.62 -5.16 6.25
C ARG A 56 -4.50 -6.65 6.56
N THR A 57 -5.63 -7.34 6.71
CA THR A 57 -5.64 -8.79 6.93
C THR A 57 -5.00 -9.54 5.75
N ARG A 58 -5.31 -9.12 4.52
CA ARG A 58 -4.67 -9.65 3.31
C ARG A 58 -3.17 -9.37 3.29
N VAL A 59 -2.77 -8.11 3.47
CA VAL A 59 -1.36 -7.72 3.51
C VAL A 59 -0.57 -8.52 4.54
N ARG A 60 -1.14 -8.77 5.73
CA ARG A 60 -0.51 -9.61 6.76
C ARG A 60 -0.34 -11.05 6.27
N LYS A 61 -1.38 -11.65 5.67
CA LYS A 61 -1.33 -13.01 5.11
C LYS A 61 -0.30 -13.15 3.98
N PHE A 62 -0.12 -12.13 3.15
CA PHE A 62 0.88 -12.11 2.08
C PHE A 62 2.29 -11.75 2.57
N SER A 63 2.41 -10.93 3.62
CA SER A 63 3.69 -10.64 4.26
C SER A 63 4.24 -11.87 4.99
N ASP A 64 3.36 -12.69 5.57
CA ASP A 64 3.73 -13.96 6.21
C ASP A 64 4.33 -14.98 5.23
N ARG A 65 3.96 -14.89 3.93
CA ARG A 65 4.56 -15.70 2.85
C ARG A 65 5.93 -15.20 2.39
N ARG A 66 6.39 -14.03 2.83
CA ARG A 66 7.77 -13.58 2.60
C ARG A 66 8.63 -14.14 3.72
N GLU A 67 8.89 -15.44 3.60
CA GLU A 67 9.97 -16.10 4.32
C GLU A 67 11.28 -15.31 4.06
N SER A 68 11.97 -15.04 5.16
CA SER A 68 13.40 -14.71 5.26
C SER A 68 13.91 -13.45 4.52
N TYR A 69 13.79 -12.30 5.17
CA TYR A 69 14.99 -11.46 5.35
C TYR A 69 15.63 -11.85 6.68
N LYS A 70 16.59 -12.77 6.62
CA LYS A 70 17.68 -12.88 7.61
C LYS A 70 18.94 -12.38 6.94
#